data_AF-A0A392RIC7-F1
#
_entry.id   AF-A0A392RIC7-F1
#
_cell.length_a   1.000
_cell.length_b   1.000
_cell.length_c   1.000
_cell.angle_alpha   90.00
_cell.angle_beta   90.00
_cell.angle_gamma   90.00
#
_symmetry.space_group_name_H-M   'P 1'
#
loop_
_entity.id
_entity.type
_entity.pdbx_description
1 polymer ?
#
loop_
_entity_poly.entity_id
_entity_poly.type
_entity_poly.pdbx_seq_one_letter_code
_entity_poly.pdbx_strand_id
1 'polypeptide(L)'
;LLPLPPRTIHDAFPLLRRWWPSWDPRTNLNCLQTVHGSARLTDRIRKAVESCEHLEEPTEVVKKFVLDQCRKWNLVWVGKNKVAPLEPDEVEMLLGFPRNHTRGGGISRTDRFKSLGNSFQV
;
A
#
# COMPACT_ATOMS: atom_id res chain seq x y z
N LEU A 1 -5.30 11.31 -21.12
CA LEU A 1 -4.62 10.03 -21.42
C LEU A 1 -5.68 8.94 -21.54
N LEU A 2 -5.58 8.10 -22.57
CA LEU A 2 -6.37 6.88 -22.70
C LEU A 2 -5.41 5.68 -22.67
N PRO A 3 -5.77 4.57 -21.99
CA PRO A 3 -6.99 4.36 -21.20
C PRO A 3 -7.02 5.23 -19.92
N LEU A 4 -8.21 5.35 -19.31
CA LEU A 4 -8.37 6.07 -18.06
C LEU A 4 -7.61 5.34 -16.92
N PRO A 5 -6.87 6.05 -16.06
CA PRO A 5 -6.20 5.44 -14.94
C PRO A 5 -7.21 4.88 -13.91
N PRO A 6 -6.82 3.84 -13.15
CA PRO A 6 -7.67 3.28 -12.11
C PRO A 6 -7.99 4.32 -11.04
N ARG A 7 -9.25 4.35 -10.58
CA ARG A 7 -9.74 5.36 -9.61
C ARG A 7 -9.84 4.83 -8.20
N THR A 8 -9.79 3.52 -8.02
CA THR A 8 -9.82 2.88 -6.70
C THR A 8 -8.66 1.91 -6.54
N ILE A 9 -8.32 1.58 -5.29
CA ILE A 9 -7.32 0.56 -4.95
C ILE A 9 -7.65 -0.77 -5.63
N HIS A 10 -8.93 -1.15 -5.67
CA HIS A 10 -9.34 -2.42 -6.25
C HIS A 10 -9.39 -2.43 -7.77
N ASP A 11 -9.49 -1.27 -8.42
CA ASP A 11 -9.31 -1.16 -9.87
C ASP A 11 -7.82 -1.28 -10.23
N ALA A 12 -6.94 -0.65 -9.43
CA ALA A 12 -5.50 -0.71 -9.62
C ALA A 12 -4.93 -2.09 -9.27
N PHE A 13 -5.45 -2.73 -8.21
CA PHE A 13 -4.96 -3.99 -7.68
C PHE A 13 -6.11 -4.99 -7.41
N PRO A 14 -6.70 -5.59 -8.47
CA PRO A 14 -7.87 -6.46 -8.33
C PRO A 14 -7.64 -7.66 -7.41
N LEU A 15 -6.42 -8.22 -7.42
CA LEU A 15 -6.04 -9.40 -6.64
C LEU A 15 -6.01 -9.16 -5.13
N LEU A 16 -5.93 -7.91 -4.68
CA LEU A 16 -5.89 -7.57 -3.26
C LEU A 16 -7.28 -7.61 -2.62
N ARG A 17 -8.35 -7.56 -3.42
CA ARG A 17 -9.74 -7.55 -2.94
C ARG A 17 -10.07 -8.72 -2.01
N ARG A 18 -9.54 -9.91 -2.30
CA ARG A 18 -9.78 -11.12 -1.50
C ARG A 18 -9.18 -11.07 -0.08
N TRP A 19 -8.21 -10.18 0.14
CA TRP A 19 -7.53 -10.02 1.43
C TRP A 19 -7.96 -8.77 2.17
N TRP A 20 -8.82 -7.96 1.55
CA TRP A 20 -9.25 -6.69 2.12
C TRP A 20 -10.28 -6.95 3.22
N PRO A 21 -10.01 -6.56 4.48
CA PRO A 21 -10.96 -6.77 5.55
C PRO A 21 -12.17 -5.83 5.39
N SER A 22 -13.35 -6.31 5.81
CA SER A 22 -14.62 -5.55 5.82
C SER A 22 -14.51 -4.22 6.56
N TRP A 23 -13.71 -4.18 7.63
CA TRP A 23 -13.53 -3.02 8.50
C TRP A 23 -12.51 -2.00 7.97
N ASP A 24 -11.80 -2.26 6.86
CA ASP A 24 -10.94 -1.27 6.23
C ASP A 24 -11.69 -0.52 5.11
N PRO A 25 -12.18 0.71 5.37
CA PRO A 25 -13.07 1.42 4.44
C PRO A 25 -12.32 2.08 3.28
N ARG A 26 -11.00 1.92 3.19
CA ARG A 26 -10.20 2.66 2.20
C ARG A 26 -10.48 2.16 0.79
N THR A 27 -11.00 3.04 -0.04
CA THR A 27 -11.12 2.83 -1.50
C THR A 27 -9.99 3.51 -2.27
N ASN A 28 -9.30 4.48 -1.63
CA ASN A 28 -8.25 5.29 -2.21
C ASN A 28 -7.01 5.28 -1.32
N LEU A 29 -5.85 5.42 -1.95
CA LEU A 29 -4.58 5.66 -1.27
C LEU A 29 -4.47 7.15 -0.90
N ASN A 30 -3.63 7.44 0.08
CA ASN A 30 -3.20 8.81 0.34
C ASN A 30 -2.10 9.22 -0.65
N CYS A 31 -1.67 10.49 -0.56
CA CYS A 31 -0.55 11.00 -1.34
C CYS A 31 0.67 10.05 -1.26
N LEU A 32 1.25 9.74 -2.42
CA LEU A 32 2.42 8.86 -2.52
C LEU A 32 3.64 9.55 -1.88
N GLN A 33 4.37 8.81 -1.06
CA GLN A 33 5.49 9.34 -0.29
C GLN A 33 6.83 8.92 -0.88
N THR A 34 7.88 9.65 -0.52
CA THR A 34 9.27 9.36 -0.90
C THR A 34 9.90 8.22 -0.08
N VAL A 35 9.19 7.74 0.93
CA VAL A 35 9.61 6.69 1.87
C VAL A 35 8.48 5.67 2.01
N HIS A 36 8.85 4.43 2.34
CA HIS A 36 7.91 3.32 2.46
C HIS A 36 7.94 2.71 3.87
N GLY A 37 6.87 2.00 4.23
CA GLY A 37 6.77 1.32 5.51
C GLY A 37 7.83 0.24 5.69
N SER A 38 8.37 0.11 6.90
CA SER A 38 9.40 -0.89 7.22
C SER A 38 8.81 -2.29 7.43
N ALA A 39 9.62 -3.33 7.22
CA ALA A 39 9.23 -4.71 7.53
C ALA A 39 8.80 -4.88 9.01
N ARG A 40 9.50 -4.20 9.94
CA ARG A 40 9.15 -4.19 11.37
C ARG A 40 7.75 -3.62 11.62
N LEU A 41 7.32 -2.61 10.87
CA LEU A 41 5.98 -2.06 10.98
C LEU A 41 4.93 -3.08 10.50
N THR A 42 5.15 -3.69 9.34
CA THR A 42 4.23 -4.70 8.80
C THR A 42 4.09 -5.92 9.70
N ASP A 43 5.18 -6.35 10.35
CA ASP A 43 5.15 -7.44 11.33
C ASP A 43 4.40 -7.05 12.61
N ARG A 44 4.53 -5.81 13.08
CA ARG A 44 3.74 -5.30 14.21
C ARG A 44 2.25 -5.26 13.91
N ILE A 45 1.87 -4.83 12.71
CA ILE A 45 0.47 -4.83 12.26
C ILE A 45 -0.07 -6.25 12.23
N ARG A 46 0.67 -7.18 11.61
CA ARG A 46 0.31 -8.59 11.55
C ARG A 46 0.06 -9.17 12.94
N LYS A 47 1.01 -9.00 13.86
CA LYS A 47 0.88 -9.47 15.26
C LYS A 47 -0.30 -8.85 15.99
N ALA A 48 -0.57 -7.56 15.77
CA ALA A 48 -1.71 -6.89 16.40
C ALA A 48 -3.04 -7.50 15.93
N VAL A 49 -3.18 -7.77 14.63
CA VAL A 49 -4.39 -8.40 14.07
C VAL A 49 -4.50 -9.87 14.49
N GLU A 50 -3.40 -10.63 14.44
CA GLU A 50 -3.34 -12.03 14.90
C GLU A 50 -3.72 -12.19 16.38
N SER A 51 -3.39 -11.20 17.24
CA SER A 51 -3.80 -11.23 18.66
C SER A 51 -5.32 -11.18 18.88
N CYS A 52 -6.08 -10.73 17.86
CA CYS A 52 -7.53 -10.69 17.88
C CYS A 52 -8.17 -11.81 17.04
N GLU A 53 -7.43 -12.82 16.58
CA GLU A 53 -7.95 -13.86 15.68
C GLU A 53 -9.08 -14.72 16.29
N HIS A 54 -9.21 -14.72 17.63
CA HIS A 54 -10.31 -15.37 18.34
C HIS A 54 -11.63 -14.57 18.31
N LEU A 55 -11.58 -13.31 17.87
CA LEU A 55 -12.75 -12.45 17.68
C LEU A 55 -13.13 -12.44 16.20
N GLU A 56 -14.41 -12.19 15.91
CA GLU A 56 -14.88 -12.02 14.53
C GLU A 56 -14.21 -10.84 13.83
N GLU A 57 -13.95 -9.75 14.57
CA GLU A 57 -13.19 -8.61 14.11
C GLU A 57 -12.20 -8.10 15.18
N PRO A 58 -11.10 -7.43 14.80
CA PRO A 58 -10.18 -6.83 15.76
C PRO A 58 -10.86 -5.76 16.62
N THR A 59 -10.32 -5.52 17.82
CA THR A 59 -10.82 -4.44 18.68
C THR A 59 -10.68 -3.07 18.00
N GLU A 60 -11.55 -2.11 18.36
CA GLU A 60 -11.51 -0.75 17.77
C GLU A 60 -10.16 -0.05 17.96
N VAL A 61 -9.45 -0.34 19.05
CA VAL A 61 -8.08 0.17 19.30
C VAL A 61 -7.10 -0.39 18.26
N VAL A 62 -7.17 -1.69 17.97
CA VAL A 62 -6.33 -2.34 16.96
C VAL A 62 -6.70 -1.84 15.57
N LYS A 63 -8.00 -1.78 15.23
CA LYS A 63 -8.47 -1.25 13.94
C LYS A 63 -7.95 0.17 13.70
N LYS A 64 -8.13 1.07 14.68
CA LYS A 64 -7.62 2.44 14.61
C LYS A 64 -6.11 2.49 14.39
N PHE A 65 -5.34 1.75 15.20
CA PHE A 65 -3.88 1.66 15.04
C PHE A 65 -3.48 1.19 13.63
N VAL A 66 -4.07 0.10 13.16
CA VAL A 66 -3.75 -0.47 11.85
C VAL A 66 -4.12 0.50 10.72
N LEU A 67 -5.32 1.09 10.75
CA LEU A 67 -5.76 2.06 9.75
C LEU A 67 -4.89 3.31 9.72
N ASP A 68 -4.50 3.84 10.87
CA ASP A 68 -3.62 5.02 10.95
C ASP A 68 -2.25 4.72 10.32
N GLN A 69 -1.68 3.53 10.57
CA GLN A 69 -0.43 3.13 9.92
C GLN A 69 -0.61 2.86 8.42
N CYS A 70 -1.70 2.21 8.02
CA CYS A 70 -1.95 1.91 6.62
C CYS A 70 -2.21 3.17 5.79
N ARG A 71 -2.91 4.17 6.33
CA ARG A 71 -3.08 5.50 5.72
C ARG A 71 -1.77 6.27 5.65
N LYS A 72 -0.95 6.22 6.71
CA LYS A 72 0.31 6.95 6.77
C LYS A 72 1.33 6.45 5.73
N TRP A 73 1.40 5.12 5.54
CA TRP A 73 2.44 4.49 4.72
C TRP A 73 1.90 3.87 3.42
N ASN A 74 0.64 4.16 3.06
CA ASN A 74 -0.05 3.58 1.91
C ASN A 74 0.06 2.04 1.84
N LEU A 75 -0.10 1.38 2.99
CA LEU A 75 -0.01 -0.09 3.06
C LEU A 75 -1.28 -0.72 2.49
N VAL A 76 -1.10 -1.83 1.77
CA VAL A 76 -2.18 -2.60 1.14
C VAL A 76 -2.21 -4.04 1.64
N TRP A 77 -3.38 -4.65 1.68
CA TRP A 77 -3.57 -6.02 2.14
C TRP A 77 -3.18 -7.03 1.06
N VAL A 78 -2.13 -7.82 1.33
CA VAL A 78 -1.55 -8.78 0.37
C VAL A 78 -1.76 -10.24 0.76
N GLY A 79 -2.30 -10.49 1.96
CA GLY A 79 -2.57 -11.81 2.49
C GLY A 79 -3.40 -11.75 3.77
N LYS A 80 -3.88 -12.91 4.26
CA LYS A 80 -4.53 -13.00 5.57
C LYS A 80 -3.64 -12.37 6.65
N ASN A 81 -4.15 -11.35 7.32
CA ASN A 81 -3.47 -10.57 8.37
C ASN A 81 -2.16 -9.89 7.93
N LYS A 82 -1.90 -9.78 6.62
CA LYS A 82 -0.64 -9.27 6.07
C LYS A 82 -0.86 -8.03 5.21
N VAL A 83 -0.14 -6.98 5.59
CA VAL A 83 -0.03 -5.74 4.80
C VAL A 83 1.39 -5.58 4.26
N ALA A 84 1.52 -4.92 3.12
CA ALA A 84 2.80 -4.58 2.52
C ALA A 84 2.80 -3.13 2.00
N PRO A 85 3.97 -2.46 1.93
CA PRO A 85 4.11 -1.23 1.16
C PRO A 85 3.94 -1.53 -0.33
N LEU A 86 3.58 -0.50 -1.10
CA LEU A 86 3.58 -0.58 -2.56
C LEU A 86 4.98 -0.84 -3.09
N GLU A 87 5.09 -1.67 -4.13
CA GLU A 87 6.32 -1.87 -4.88
C GLU A 87 6.59 -0.69 -5.84
N PRO A 88 7.85 -0.41 -6.19
CA PRO A 88 8.16 0.71 -7.06
C PRO A 88 7.45 0.69 -8.42
N ASP A 89 7.23 -0.49 -9.02
CA ASP A 89 6.49 -0.59 -10.29
C ASP A 89 4.98 -0.36 -10.14
N GLU A 90 4.42 -0.65 -8.96
CA GLU A 90 3.04 -0.30 -8.63
C GLU A 90 2.90 1.23 -8.46
N VAL A 91 3.89 1.88 -7.84
CA VAL A 91 3.94 3.35 -7.71
C VAL A 91 4.09 4.02 -9.09
N GLU A 92 4.95 3.50 -9.97
CA GLU A 92 5.06 3.95 -11.36
C GLU A 92 3.70 3.89 -12.08
N MET A 93 3.00 2.76 -11.96
CA MET A 93 1.68 2.57 -12.56
C MET A 93 0.65 3.58 -12.03
N LEU A 94 0.60 3.80 -10.71
CA LEU A 94 -0.33 4.76 -10.08
C LEU A 94 -0.07 6.21 -10.51
N LEU A 95 1.19 6.54 -10.80
CA LEU A 95 1.59 7.86 -11.28
C LEU A 95 1.49 8.01 -12.81
N GLY A 96 1.12 6.96 -13.53
CA GLY A 96 0.99 6.98 -15.00
C GLY A 96 2.31 6.80 -15.76
N PHE A 97 3.40 6.44 -15.08
CA PHE A 97 4.67 6.13 -15.74
C PHE A 97 4.66 4.72 -16.37
N PRO A 98 5.46 4.50 -17.44
CA PRO A 98 5.69 3.15 -17.96
C PRO A 98 6.26 2.22 -16.88
N ARG A 99 5.89 0.94 -16.93
CA ARG A 99 6.42 -0.07 -16.01
C ARG A 99 7.95 -0.15 -16.12
N ASN A 100 8.64 -0.20 -14.99
CA ASN A 100 10.09 -0.19 -14.86
C ASN A 100 10.76 1.12 -15.29
N HIS A 101 10.03 2.24 -15.39
CA HIS A 101 10.59 3.53 -15.78
C HIS A 101 11.80 3.96 -14.94
N THR A 102 11.79 3.64 -13.64
CA THR A 102 12.88 3.95 -12.71
C THR A 102 13.78 2.76 -12.40
N ARG A 103 13.65 1.62 -13.10
CA ARG A 103 14.44 0.41 -12.84
C ARG A 103 15.66 0.32 -13.76
N GLY A 104 16.86 0.31 -13.17
CA GLY A 104 18.11 0.07 -13.90
C GLY A 104 19.18 1.11 -13.56
N GLY A 105 20.35 1.02 -14.19
CA GLY A 105 21.39 2.05 -14.07
C GLY A 105 21.98 2.25 -12.67
N GLY A 106 21.94 1.22 -11.81
CA GLY A 106 22.50 1.29 -10.46
C GLY A 106 21.65 2.05 -9.42
N ILE A 107 20.45 2.51 -9.79
CA ILE A 107 19.55 3.20 -8.85
C ILE A 107 19.05 2.25 -7.75
N SER A 108 19.15 2.69 -6.50
CA SER A 108 18.67 1.89 -5.37
C SER A 108 17.14 1.90 -5.29
N ARG A 109 16.55 0.90 -4.63
CA ARG A 109 15.10 0.89 -4.35
C ARG A 109 14.64 2.14 -3.61
N THR A 110 15.46 2.63 -2.67
CA THR A 110 15.17 3.86 -1.91
C THR A 110 15.14 5.09 -2.83
N ASP A 111 16.09 5.20 -3.75
CA ASP A 111 16.14 6.31 -4.69
C ASP A 111 14.96 6.27 -5.66
N ARG A 112 14.51 5.08 -6.08
CA ARG A 112 13.28 4.94 -6.88
C ARG A 112 12.06 5.55 -6.18
N PHE A 113 11.83 5.22 -4.91
CA PHE A 113 10.74 5.84 -4.15
C PHE A 113 10.90 7.35 -4.00
N LYS A 114 12.13 7.83 -3.77
CA LYS A 114 12.40 9.26 -3.64
C LYS A 114 12.11 10.03 -4.92
N SER A 115 12.47 9.49 -6.08
CA SER A 115 12.19 10.09 -7.38
C SER A 115 10.68 10.07 -7.69
N LEU A 116 10.01 8.94 -7.46
CA LEU A 116 8.58 8.79 -7.76
C LEU A 116 7.69 9.66 -6.85
N GLY A 117 7.96 9.69 -5.54
CA GLY A 117 7.15 10.46 -4.58
C GLY A 117 7.19 11.98 -4.77
N ASN A 118 8.14 12.50 -5.56
CA ASN A 118 8.26 13.92 -5.90
C ASN A 118 7.93 14.22 -7.38
N SER A 119 7.45 13.23 -8.11
CA SER A 119 7.13 13.37 -9.53
C SER A 119 5.69 13.86 -9.75
N PHE A 120 5.41 14.33 -10.97
CA PHE A 120 4.04 14.60 -11.37
C PHE A 120 3.27 13.30 -11.55
N GLN A 121 1.98 13.34 -11.22
CA GLN A 121 1.03 12.35 -11.70
C GLN A 121 0.71 12.70 -13.17
N VAL A 122 1.04 11.78 -14.08
CA VAL A 122 0.90 11.92 -15.54
C VAL A 122 -0.54 11.65 -15.97
#